data_AF-A0A2A3JU86-F1
#
_entry.id   AF-A0A2A3JU86-F1
#
_cell.length_a   1.000
_cell.length_b   1.000
_cell.length_c   1.000
_cell.angle_alpha   90.00
_cell.angle_beta   90.00
_cell.angle_gamma   90.00
#
_symmetry.space_group_name_H-M   'P 1'
#
loop_
_entity.id
_entity.type
_entity.pdbx_description
1 polymer ?
#
loop_
_entity_poly.entity_id
_entity_poly.type
_entity_poly.pdbx_seq_one_letter_code
_entity_poly.pdbx_strand_id
1 'polypeptide(L)'
;MMAGLEKPDEGEIRRTSRVSFPLGFMGGVVSKISARENARFIARMYGLDPEYVEAFCRWLCGLGEYFDQPIGTYSSGMKARFTFSLMLALDFDIYLIDEGMPSSTDAEFNRKAGEILAERLRTTTIVIVSHQPAILEKFARKAAVLMDGKLHQFDTLEEAKRLYDYETQG
;
A
#
# COMPACT_ATOMS: atom_id res chain seq x y z
N MET A 1 -5.13 12.25 -4.06
CA MET A 1 -6.45 12.11 -4.74
C MET A 1 -7.10 10.72 -4.73
N MET A 2 -6.57 9.66 -5.41
CA MET A 2 -7.28 8.36 -5.59
C MET A 2 -7.76 7.67 -4.29
N ALA A 3 -7.02 7.82 -3.19
CA ALA A 3 -7.41 7.30 -1.88
C ALA A 3 -8.55 8.10 -1.21
N GLY A 4 -8.87 9.30 -1.68
CA GLY A 4 -9.92 10.17 -1.10
C GLY A 4 -9.44 11.12 -0.02
N LEU A 5 -8.13 11.16 0.20
CA LEU A 5 -7.49 12.06 1.15
C LEU A 5 -7.52 13.52 0.68
N GLU A 6 -7.65 13.75 -0.62
CA GLU A 6 -7.68 15.07 -1.25
C GLU A 6 -8.73 15.11 -2.35
N LYS A 7 -9.37 16.27 -2.48
CA LYS A 7 -10.33 16.58 -3.55
C LYS A 7 -9.61 17.25 -4.72
N PRO A 8 -10.04 17.02 -5.97
CA PRO A 8 -9.54 17.80 -7.09
C PRO A 8 -10.10 19.22 -7.03
N ASP A 9 -9.36 20.20 -7.57
CA ASP A 9 -9.85 21.58 -7.72
C ASP A 9 -10.96 21.66 -8.77
N GLU A 10 -10.84 20.89 -9.86
CA GLU A 10 -11.83 20.77 -10.94
C GLU A 10 -12.03 19.30 -11.36
N GLY A 11 -13.20 18.98 -11.92
CA GLY A 11 -13.54 17.63 -12.36
C GLY A 11 -14.16 16.73 -11.28
N GLU A 12 -14.26 15.43 -11.56
CA GLU A 12 -14.94 14.46 -10.68
C GLU A 12 -14.14 13.14 -10.61
N ILE A 13 -13.99 12.60 -9.39
CA ILE A 13 -13.45 11.25 -9.19
C ILE A 13 -14.59 10.32 -8.78
N ARG A 14 -15.03 9.46 -9.70
CA ARG A 14 -16.06 8.44 -9.42
C ARG A 14 -15.40 7.16 -8.92
N ARG A 15 -15.88 6.64 -7.79
CA ARG A 15 -15.40 5.39 -7.19
C ARG A 15 -16.57 4.48 -6.90
N THR A 16 -16.50 3.28 -7.45
CA THR A 16 -17.47 2.20 -7.24
C THR A 16 -16.86 1.03 -6.47
N SER A 17 -15.63 1.21 -5.98
CA SER A 17 -14.79 0.15 -5.40
C SER A 17 -14.09 0.66 -4.14
N ARG A 18 -13.74 -0.25 -3.23
CA ARG A 18 -12.96 0.02 -2.03
C ARG A 18 -11.49 0.20 -2.42
N VAL A 19 -10.99 1.42 -2.29
CA VAL A 19 -9.60 1.77 -2.59
C VAL A 19 -8.81 1.85 -1.28
N SER A 20 -7.66 1.18 -1.23
CA SER A 20 -6.78 1.23 -0.06
C SER A 20 -6.19 2.62 0.15
N PHE A 21 -5.74 2.90 1.37
CA PHE A 21 -4.75 3.94 1.57
C PHE A 21 -3.41 3.54 0.90
N PRO A 22 -2.55 4.51 0.52
CA PRO A 22 -1.25 4.20 -0.06
C PRO A 22 -0.39 3.38 0.90
N LEU A 23 0.30 2.38 0.37
CA LEU A 23 1.23 1.60 1.15
C LEU A 23 2.36 2.50 1.72
N GLY A 24 2.66 2.35 3.01
CA GLY A 24 3.61 3.22 3.72
C GLY A 24 2.97 4.49 4.29
N PHE A 25 1.74 4.82 3.91
CA PHE A 25 1.02 5.95 4.50
C PHE A 25 0.56 5.62 5.94
N MET A 26 1.02 6.43 6.90
CA MET A 26 0.67 6.29 8.31
C MET A 26 -0.52 7.16 8.74
N GLY A 27 -1.15 7.93 7.84
CA GLY A 27 -2.14 8.94 8.24
C GLY A 27 -3.41 8.41 8.89
N GLY A 28 -3.68 7.10 8.83
CA GLY A 28 -4.77 6.44 9.57
C GLY A 28 -4.35 5.85 10.92
N VAL A 29 -3.05 5.81 11.22
CA VAL A 29 -2.49 5.18 12.42
C VAL A 29 -2.20 6.25 13.47
N VAL A 30 -2.70 6.02 14.69
CA VAL A 30 -2.52 6.91 15.83
C VAL A 30 -1.27 6.51 16.61
N SER A 31 -0.25 7.36 16.58
CA SER A 31 1.06 7.10 17.22
C SER A 31 1.00 6.90 18.74
N LYS A 32 -0.02 7.47 19.41
CA LYS A 32 -0.13 7.44 20.88
C LYS A 32 -0.71 6.14 21.43
N ILE A 33 -1.25 5.27 20.58
CA ILE A 33 -1.90 4.02 20.98
C ILE A 33 -1.18 2.82 20.35
N SER A 34 -1.44 1.63 20.86
CA SER A 34 -0.78 0.38 20.45
C SER A 34 -1.16 -0.08 19.03
N ALA A 35 -0.40 -1.02 18.47
CA ALA A 35 -0.78 -1.70 17.22
C ALA A 35 -2.10 -2.46 17.37
N ARG A 36 -2.35 -3.04 18.55
CA ARG A 36 -3.65 -3.64 18.91
C ARG A 36 -4.79 -2.65 18.75
N GLU A 37 -4.70 -1.51 19.41
CA GLU A 37 -5.77 -0.50 19.39
C GLU A 37 -5.97 0.09 18.00
N ASN A 38 -4.87 0.35 17.27
CA ASN A 38 -4.93 0.81 15.89
C ASN A 38 -5.62 -0.20 14.96
N ALA A 39 -5.24 -1.49 15.04
CA ALA A 39 -5.84 -2.53 14.21
C ALA A 39 -7.35 -2.63 14.43
N ARG A 40 -7.79 -2.64 15.70
CA ARG A 40 -9.20 -2.69 16.07
C ARG A 40 -9.96 -1.43 15.66
N PHE A 41 -9.35 -0.25 15.82
CA PHE A 41 -9.96 1.03 15.44
C PHE A 41 -10.20 1.10 13.93
N ILE A 42 -9.18 0.76 13.15
CA ILE A 42 -9.24 0.80 11.68
C ILE A 42 -10.20 -0.27 11.16
N ALA A 43 -10.21 -1.47 11.75
CA ALA A 43 -11.19 -2.51 11.41
C ALA A 43 -12.64 -1.99 11.52
N ARG A 44 -12.97 -1.32 12.63
CA ARG A 44 -14.31 -0.73 12.84
C ARG A 44 -14.64 0.35 11.82
N MET A 45 -13.66 1.20 11.48
CA MET A 45 -13.82 2.24 10.47
C MET A 45 -14.17 1.66 9.09
N TYR A 46 -13.64 0.48 8.77
CA TYR A 46 -13.92 -0.24 7.53
C TYR A 46 -15.06 -1.27 7.63
N GLY A 47 -15.76 -1.35 8.77
CA GLY A 47 -16.87 -2.29 8.97
C GLY A 47 -16.45 -3.76 9.04
N LEU A 48 -15.21 -4.03 9.45
CA LEU A 48 -14.63 -5.38 9.56
C LEU A 48 -14.60 -5.87 11.01
N ASP A 49 -14.45 -7.18 11.17
CA ASP A 49 -14.26 -7.83 12.47
C ASP A 49 -12.94 -7.38 13.13
N PRO A 50 -12.99 -6.64 14.26
CA PRO A 50 -11.80 -6.15 14.94
C PRO A 50 -10.90 -7.27 15.48
N GLU A 51 -11.49 -8.38 15.93
CA GLU A 51 -10.77 -9.53 16.46
C GLU A 51 -9.93 -10.20 15.35
N TYR A 52 -10.52 -10.38 14.17
CA TYR A 52 -9.82 -10.92 13.00
C TYR A 52 -8.66 -10.02 12.56
N VAL A 53 -8.92 -8.72 12.35
CA VAL A 53 -7.90 -7.79 11.84
C VAL A 53 -6.74 -7.67 12.84
N GLU A 54 -7.03 -7.59 14.13
CA GLU A 54 -6.01 -7.59 15.19
C GLU A 54 -5.16 -8.86 15.15
N ALA A 55 -5.80 -10.04 15.16
CA ALA A 55 -5.11 -11.32 15.19
C ALA A 55 -4.23 -11.51 13.93
N PHE A 56 -4.76 -11.17 12.76
CA PHE A 56 -4.02 -11.22 11.50
C PHE A 56 -2.80 -10.30 11.55
N CYS A 57 -2.98 -9.04 11.97
CA CYS A 57 -1.89 -8.08 12.09
C CYS A 57 -0.81 -8.59 13.04
N ARG A 58 -1.20 -9.08 14.22
CA ARG A 58 -0.27 -9.60 15.24
C ARG A 58 0.55 -10.77 14.71
N TRP A 59 -0.10 -11.71 14.04
CA TRP A 59 0.55 -12.88 13.44
C TRP A 59 1.54 -12.48 12.34
N LEU A 60 1.13 -11.59 11.44
CA LEU A 60 1.95 -11.27 10.27
C LEU A 60 3.12 -10.34 10.61
N CYS A 61 2.91 -9.30 11.42
CA CYS A 61 3.96 -8.30 11.69
C CYS A 61 5.10 -8.80 12.58
N GLY A 62 4.89 -9.89 13.33
CA GLY A 62 5.93 -10.52 14.16
C GLY A 62 6.54 -9.59 15.22
N LEU A 63 5.74 -8.68 15.80
CA LEU A 63 6.22 -7.68 16.76
C LEU A 63 6.28 -8.17 18.22
N GLY A 64 5.72 -9.35 18.53
CA GLY A 64 5.70 -9.88 19.91
C GLY A 64 5.05 -8.90 20.89
N GLU A 65 5.72 -8.65 22.02
CA GLU A 65 5.25 -7.73 23.08
C GLU A 65 5.13 -6.28 22.62
N TYR A 66 5.90 -5.86 21.60
CA TYR A 66 5.80 -4.50 21.07
C TYR A 66 4.44 -4.22 20.45
N PHE A 67 3.68 -5.24 20.03
CA PHE A 67 2.34 -5.05 19.47
C PHE A 67 1.37 -4.36 20.44
N ASP A 68 1.65 -4.47 21.74
CA ASP A 68 0.88 -3.85 22.82
C ASP A 68 1.49 -2.51 23.28
N GLN A 69 2.57 -2.04 22.64
CA GLN A 69 3.21 -0.75 22.91
C GLN A 69 2.78 0.34 21.92
N PRO A 70 2.77 1.62 22.32
CA PRO A 70 2.43 2.73 21.42
C PRO A 70 3.29 2.76 20.16
N ILE A 71 2.66 2.90 18.98
CA ILE A 71 3.35 2.87 17.68
C ILE A 71 4.39 3.99 17.54
N GLY A 72 4.22 5.10 18.27
CA GLY A 72 5.20 6.18 18.34
C GLY A 72 6.60 5.71 18.75
N THR A 73 6.70 4.60 19.49
CA THR A 73 7.97 4.01 19.96
C THR A 73 8.66 3.12 18.92
N TYR A 74 7.97 2.78 17.82
CA TYR A 74 8.46 1.81 16.84
C TYR A 74 9.58 2.38 15.96
N SER A 75 10.52 1.52 15.59
CA SER A 75 11.46 1.79 14.49
C SER A 75 10.70 1.89 13.15
N SER A 76 11.35 2.46 12.12
CA SER A 76 10.80 2.51 10.77
C SER A 76 10.41 1.12 10.23
N GLY A 77 11.25 0.12 10.45
CA GLY A 77 10.97 -1.27 10.03
C GLY A 77 9.79 -1.90 10.77
N MET A 78 9.63 -1.63 12.08
CA MET A 78 8.46 -2.09 12.84
C MET A 78 7.17 -1.42 12.35
N LYS A 79 7.22 -0.11 12.08
CA LYS A 79 6.09 0.63 11.50
C LYS A 79 5.70 0.05 10.14
N ALA A 80 6.67 -0.17 9.26
CA ALA A 80 6.44 -0.76 7.94
C ALA A 80 5.81 -2.16 8.04
N ARG A 81 6.28 -3.02 8.95
CA ARG A 81 5.70 -4.35 9.16
C ARG A 81 4.24 -4.27 9.61
N PHE A 82 3.94 -3.41 10.58
CA PHE A 82 2.57 -3.24 11.07
C PHE A 82 1.64 -2.66 10.01
N THR A 83 2.02 -1.56 9.35
CA THR A 83 1.16 -0.91 8.34
C THR A 83 0.91 -1.80 7.15
N PHE A 84 1.91 -2.58 6.70
CA PHE A 84 1.72 -3.53 5.62
C PHE A 84 0.85 -4.72 6.04
N SER A 85 1.00 -5.21 7.29
CA SER A 85 0.12 -6.26 7.82
C SER A 85 -1.33 -5.79 7.90
N LEU A 86 -1.54 -4.56 8.36
CA LEU A 86 -2.86 -3.94 8.40
C LEU A 86 -3.45 -3.79 7.00
N MET A 87 -2.67 -3.32 6.02
CA MET A 87 -3.14 -3.22 4.64
C MET A 87 -3.61 -4.59 4.09
N LEU A 88 -2.86 -5.66 4.35
CA LEU A 88 -3.21 -7.02 3.90
C LEU A 88 -4.38 -7.64 4.66
N ALA A 89 -4.65 -7.19 5.90
CA ALA A 89 -5.81 -7.61 6.68
C ALA A 89 -7.11 -7.03 6.13
N LEU A 90 -7.04 -5.85 5.52
CA LEU A 90 -8.17 -5.14 4.95
C LEU A 90 -8.40 -5.60 3.52
N ASP A 91 -9.64 -5.96 3.20
CA ASP A 91 -10.05 -6.44 1.89
C ASP A 91 -10.42 -5.24 0.98
N PHE A 92 -9.48 -4.84 0.11
CA PHE A 92 -9.67 -3.77 -0.86
C PHE A 92 -9.79 -4.32 -2.27
N ASP A 93 -10.61 -3.66 -3.09
CA ASP A 93 -10.75 -4.00 -4.51
C ASP A 93 -9.58 -3.41 -5.32
N ILE A 94 -9.04 -2.28 -4.85
CA ILE A 94 -7.86 -1.59 -5.42
C ILE A 94 -6.85 -1.31 -4.32
N TYR A 95 -5.63 -1.83 -4.46
CA TYR A 95 -4.49 -1.48 -3.61
C TYR A 95 -3.63 -0.41 -4.25
N LEU A 96 -3.33 0.65 -3.50
CA LEU A 96 -2.42 1.72 -3.89
C LEU A 96 -1.05 1.46 -3.26
N ILE A 97 -0.01 1.35 -4.10
CA ILE A 97 1.36 1.16 -3.67
C ILE A 97 2.17 2.35 -4.15
N ASP A 98 2.67 3.16 -3.22
CA ASP A 98 3.47 4.36 -3.51
C ASP A 98 4.93 4.07 -3.16
N GLU A 99 5.86 4.42 -4.05
CA GLU A 99 7.31 4.13 -3.95
C GLU A 99 7.71 2.64 -3.94
N GLY A 100 6.82 1.76 -4.39
CA GLY A 100 7.08 0.32 -4.50
C GLY A 100 6.76 -0.49 -3.24
N MET A 101 7.22 -1.74 -3.23
CA MET A 101 6.93 -2.69 -2.16
C MET A 101 7.82 -2.42 -0.94
N PRO A 102 7.27 -2.28 0.29
CA PRO A 102 8.07 -2.08 1.47
C PRO A 102 8.98 -3.30 1.67
N SER A 103 10.29 -3.07 1.55
CA SER A 103 11.29 -4.02 1.97
C SER A 103 11.56 -3.80 3.45
N SER A 104 11.06 -4.70 4.29
CA SER A 104 11.56 -4.78 5.66
C SER A 104 12.98 -5.37 5.63
N THR A 105 13.80 -5.07 6.64
CA THR A 105 15.03 -5.84 6.87
C THR A 105 14.74 -7.28 7.35
N ASP A 106 13.48 -7.57 7.68
CA ASP A 106 12.99 -8.88 8.10
C ASP A 106 12.62 -9.74 6.89
N ALA A 107 13.45 -10.74 6.58
CA ALA A 107 13.27 -11.64 5.46
C ALA A 107 12.05 -12.57 5.62
N GLU A 108 11.72 -12.98 6.85
CA GLU A 108 10.59 -13.86 7.11
C GLU A 108 9.28 -13.13 6.86
N PHE A 109 9.19 -11.89 7.35
CA PHE A 109 8.06 -11.00 7.08
C PHE A 109 7.87 -10.79 5.58
N ASN A 110 8.94 -10.41 4.86
CA ASN A 110 8.87 -10.15 3.43
C ASN A 110 8.37 -11.37 2.64
N ARG A 111 8.81 -12.58 3.02
CA ARG A 111 8.35 -13.83 2.38
C ARG A 111 6.85 -14.05 2.61
N LYS A 112 6.40 -14.07 3.87
CA LYS A 112 4.97 -14.31 4.20
C LYS A 112 4.06 -13.25 3.59
N ALA A 113 4.40 -11.98 3.76
CA ALA A 113 3.59 -10.89 3.27
C ALA A 113 3.59 -10.81 1.73
N GLY A 114 4.71 -11.18 1.09
CA GLY A 114 4.81 -11.31 -0.36
C GLY A 114 3.92 -12.42 -0.93
N GLU A 115 3.85 -13.58 -0.29
CA GLU A 115 2.95 -14.68 -0.68
C GLU A 115 1.48 -14.28 -0.56
N ILE A 116 1.10 -13.66 0.56
CA ILE A 116 -0.28 -13.17 0.77
C ILE A 116 -0.64 -12.11 -0.27
N LEU A 117 0.26 -11.15 -0.50
CA LEU A 117 0.03 -10.13 -1.52
C LEU A 117 -0.17 -10.80 -2.87
N ALA A 118 0.73 -11.69 -3.29
CA ALA A 118 0.65 -12.37 -4.58
C ALA A 118 -0.70 -13.08 -4.80
N GLU A 119 -1.25 -13.72 -3.77
CA GLU A 119 -2.58 -14.32 -3.85
C GLU A 119 -3.69 -13.25 -4.00
N ARG A 120 -3.62 -12.14 -3.25
CA ARG A 120 -4.54 -11.01 -3.42
C ARG A 120 -4.50 -10.44 -4.84
N LEU A 121 -3.30 -10.36 -5.44
CA LEU A 121 -3.12 -9.81 -6.79
C LEU A 121 -3.84 -10.61 -7.88
N ARG A 122 -4.24 -11.85 -7.60
CA ARG A 122 -5.00 -12.66 -8.55
C ARG A 122 -6.43 -12.16 -8.72
N THR A 123 -6.98 -11.49 -7.72
CA THR A 123 -8.39 -11.07 -7.68
C THR A 123 -8.59 -9.56 -7.51
N THR A 124 -7.53 -8.80 -7.22
CA THR A 124 -7.60 -7.36 -6.94
C THR A 124 -6.79 -6.54 -7.93
N THR A 125 -7.15 -5.28 -8.11
CA THR A 125 -6.35 -4.34 -8.92
C THR A 125 -5.25 -3.71 -8.06
N ILE A 126 -4.04 -3.56 -8.59
CA ILE A 126 -3.00 -2.73 -7.98
C ILE A 126 -2.78 -1.51 -8.86
N VAL A 127 -2.64 -0.36 -8.21
CA VAL A 127 -2.02 0.81 -8.81
C VAL A 127 -0.70 1.02 -8.09
N ILE A 128 0.40 0.86 -8.82
CA ILE A 128 1.75 1.01 -8.29
C ILE A 128 2.43 2.22 -8.91
N VAL A 129 2.99 3.07 -8.06
CA VAL A 129 3.88 4.17 -8.41
C VAL A 129 5.26 3.78 -7.90
N SER A 130 6.26 3.80 -8.79
CA SER A 130 7.63 3.45 -8.40
C SER A 130 8.62 4.01 -9.41
N HIS A 131 9.77 4.46 -8.90
CA HIS A 131 10.94 4.78 -9.71
C HIS A 131 11.83 3.55 -10.01
N GLN A 132 11.46 2.35 -9.54
CA GLN A 132 12.23 1.12 -9.73
C GLN A 132 11.67 0.29 -10.90
N PRO A 133 12.35 0.23 -12.06
CA PRO A 133 11.85 -0.49 -13.23
C PRO A 133 11.55 -1.97 -12.97
N ALA A 134 12.38 -2.64 -12.16
CA ALA A 134 12.22 -4.05 -11.84
C ALA A 134 10.92 -4.36 -11.07
N ILE A 135 10.45 -3.43 -10.23
CA ILE A 135 9.17 -3.57 -9.53
C ILE A 135 8.02 -3.43 -10.54
N LEU A 136 8.07 -2.41 -11.39
CA LEU A 136 7.05 -2.20 -12.41
C LEU A 136 6.94 -3.40 -13.35
N GLU A 137 8.07 -3.90 -13.86
CA GLU A 137 8.12 -5.07 -14.75
C GLU A 137 7.49 -6.32 -14.14
N LYS A 138 7.62 -6.49 -12.82
CA LYS A 138 7.10 -7.66 -12.11
C LYS A 138 5.59 -7.61 -11.91
N PHE A 139 5.01 -6.42 -11.68
CA PHE A 139 3.64 -6.29 -11.21
C PHE A 139 2.69 -5.58 -12.18
N ALA A 140 3.20 -4.68 -13.02
CA ALA A 140 2.39 -3.86 -13.89
C ALA A 140 2.23 -4.52 -15.26
N ARG A 141 0.98 -4.58 -15.74
CA ARG A 141 0.64 -5.05 -17.11
C ARG A 141 0.43 -3.91 -18.08
N LYS A 142 -0.02 -2.76 -17.56
CA LYS A 142 -0.20 -1.48 -18.26
C LYS A 142 0.54 -0.42 -17.46
N ALA A 143 0.88 0.68 -18.11
CA ALA A 143 1.62 1.76 -17.48
C ALA A 143 1.04 3.11 -17.87
N ALA A 144 1.31 4.12 -17.05
CA ALA A 144 1.05 5.50 -17.38
C ALA A 144 2.21 6.37 -16.93
N VAL A 145 2.55 7.37 -17.73
CA VAL A 145 3.58 8.38 -17.43
C VAL A 145 2.87 9.69 -17.14
N LEU A 146 3.09 10.25 -15.95
CA LEU A 146 2.61 11.59 -15.60
C LEU A 146 3.69 12.61 -15.93
N MET A 147 3.38 13.55 -16.82
CA MET A 147 4.32 14.55 -17.33
C MET A 147 3.60 15.87 -17.51
N ASP A 148 4.16 16.96 -16.97
CA ASP A 148 3.57 18.31 -17.04
C ASP A 148 2.08 18.37 -16.67
N GLY A 149 1.70 17.60 -15.64
CA GLY A 149 0.31 17.50 -15.18
C GLY A 149 -0.62 16.68 -16.07
N LYS A 150 -0.10 16.04 -17.13
CA LYS A 150 -0.86 15.19 -18.06
C LYS A 150 -0.47 13.73 -17.93
N LEU A 151 -1.47 12.86 -17.86
CA LEU A 151 -1.27 11.42 -17.72
C LEU A 151 -1.35 10.76 -19.10
N HIS A 152 -0.23 10.21 -19.56
CA HIS A 152 -0.08 9.47 -20.81
C HIS A 152 -0.18 7.97 -20.53
N GLN A 153 -1.20 7.29 -21.05
CA GLN A 153 -1.43 5.87 -20.79
C GLN A 153 -0.88 4.99 -21.91
N PHE A 154 -0.39 3.81 -21.53
CA PHE A 154 0.23 2.85 -22.42
C PHE A 154 -0.26 1.43 -22.11
N ASP A 155 -0.43 0.62 -23.15
CA ASP A 155 -0.82 -0.78 -22.97
C ASP A 155 0.34 -1.65 -22.53
N THR A 156 1.58 -1.19 -22.72
CA THR A 156 2.79 -1.91 -22.30
C THR A 156 3.74 -1.01 -21.51
N LEU A 157 4.56 -1.64 -20.65
CA LEU A 157 5.63 -0.93 -19.94
C LEU A 157 6.74 -0.46 -20.89
N GLU A 158 6.96 -1.17 -21.99
CA GLU A 158 8.00 -0.80 -22.95
C GLU A 158 7.68 0.53 -23.64
N GLU A 159 6.44 0.74 -24.06
CA GLU A 159 5.99 2.01 -24.63
C GLU A 159 6.10 3.16 -23.62
N ALA A 160 5.68 2.91 -22.36
CA ALA A 160 5.80 3.89 -21.30
C ALA A 160 7.26 4.27 -21.01
N LYS A 161 8.17 3.28 -20.99
CA LYS A 161 9.60 3.50 -20.79
C LYS A 161 10.21 4.37 -21.88
N ARG A 162 9.84 4.16 -23.15
CA ARG A 162 10.36 4.98 -24.26
C ARG A 162 10.04 6.47 -24.05
N LEU A 163 8.84 6.80 -23.57
CA LEU A 163 8.50 8.19 -23.25
C LEU A 163 9.27 8.69 -22.00
N TYR A 164 9.31 7.89 -20.94
CA TYR A 164 9.96 8.27 -19.68
C TYR A 164 11.47 8.48 -19.81
N ASP A 165 12.17 7.56 -20.49
CA ASP A 165 13.62 7.61 -20.70
C ASP A 165 14.03 8.75 -21.64
N TYR A 166 13.22 9.04 -22.67
CA TYR A 166 13.49 10.12 -23.63
C TYR A 166 13.54 11.50 -22.94
N GLU A 167 12.63 11.75 -22.00
CA GLU A 167 12.50 13.04 -21.32
C GLU A 167 13.38 13.16 -20.07
N THR A 168 13.82 12.05 -19.47
CA THR A 168 14.78 12.07 -18.34
C THR A 168 16.24 12.18 -18.76
N GLN A 169 16.54 12.02 -20.06
CA GLN A 169 17.88 12.18 -20.64
C GLN A 169 18.08 13.51 -21.39
N GLY A 170 17.04 14.35 -21.49
CA GLY A 170 17.09 15.72 -22.04
C GLY A 170 17.37 16.76 -20.98
#